data_AF-A0A7V9LKV8-F1
#
_entry.id   AF-A0A7V9LKV8-F1
#
_cell.length_a   1.000
_cell.length_b   1.000
_cell.length_c   1.000
_cell.angle_alpha   90.00
_cell.angle_beta   90.00
_cell.angle_gamma   90.00
#
_symmetry.space_group_name_H-M   'P 1'
#
loop_
_entity.id
_entity.type
_entity.pdbx_description
1 polymer ?
#
loop_
_entity_poly.entity_id
_entity_poly.type
_entity_poly.pdbx_seq_one_letter_code
_entity_poly.pdbx_strand_id
1 'polypeptide(L)'
;MGNDQPKSGSEVQGEGDYKAARRYNESTREFIKDNDVTEAARDAEPETAAEEQQLERAEQAGRERAKDEDPLLDHPEQINRNSK
;
A
#
# COMPACT_ATOMS: atom_id res chain seq x y z
N MET A 1 0.72 46.84 23.86
CA MET A 1 1.26 46.01 22.77
C MET A 1 0.88 44.57 23.06
N GLY A 2 -0.03 43.99 22.28
CA GLY A 2 -0.38 42.57 22.38
C GLY A 2 0.66 41.73 21.65
N ASN A 3 1.36 40.87 22.37
CA ASN A 3 2.26 39.88 21.79
C ASN A 3 1.42 38.73 21.21
N ASP A 4 1.00 38.86 19.96
CA ASP A 4 0.51 37.73 19.17
C ASP A 4 1.72 36.93 18.65
N GLN A 5 2.21 35.98 19.43
CA GLN A 5 3.08 34.93 18.91
C GLN A 5 2.23 33.94 18.10
N PRO A 6 2.63 33.60 16.86
CA PRO A 6 1.91 32.62 16.06
C PRO A 6 1.95 31.26 16.75
N LYS A 7 0.78 30.71 17.05
CA LYS A 7 0.64 29.40 17.70
C LYS A 7 1.21 28.31 16.80
N SER A 8 2.08 27.49 17.38
CA SER A 8 2.53 26.20 16.85
C SER A 8 1.30 25.33 16.52
N GLY A 9 0.91 25.27 15.26
CA GLY A 9 -0.32 24.58 14.85
C GLY A 9 -0.33 24.07 13.41
N SER A 10 0.78 24.15 12.67
CA SER A 10 0.88 23.56 11.34
C SER A 10 1.35 22.11 11.45
N GLU A 11 0.53 21.20 11.99
CA GLU A 11 0.69 19.79 11.64
C GLU A 11 0.44 19.72 10.13
N VAL A 12 1.45 19.33 9.34
CA VAL A 12 1.28 19.12 7.89
C VAL A 12 0.19 18.05 7.74
N GLN A 13 -0.93 18.41 7.11
CA GLN A 13 -2.04 17.52 6.81
C GLN A 13 -2.13 17.41 5.28
N GLY A 14 -2.23 16.18 4.75
CA GLY A 14 -2.18 15.91 3.31
C GLY A 14 -0.88 15.21 2.90
N GLU A 15 -0.44 15.39 1.65
CA GLU A 15 0.82 14.83 1.17
C GLU A 15 1.99 15.36 2.01
N GLY A 16 2.68 14.46 2.71
CA GLY A 16 3.77 14.80 3.63
C GLY A 16 3.41 14.84 5.11
N ASP A 17 2.21 14.38 5.51
CA ASP A 17 1.90 14.17 6.94
C ASP A 17 2.76 13.01 7.50
N TYR A 18 3.90 13.37 8.08
CA TYR A 18 4.83 12.44 8.71
C TYR A 18 4.22 11.65 9.86
N LYS A 19 3.22 12.20 10.57
CA LYS A 19 2.56 11.54 11.70
C LYS A 19 1.61 10.47 11.19
N ALA A 20 0.85 10.75 10.13
CA ALA A 20 0.03 9.75 9.44
C ALA A 20 0.89 8.63 8.84
N ALA A 21 1.97 8.99 8.13
CA ALA A 21 2.89 8.01 7.55
C ALA A 21 3.54 7.11 8.63
N ARG A 22 3.95 7.69 9.77
CA ARG A 22 4.52 6.92 10.88
C ARG A 22 3.51 5.96 11.48
N ARG A 23 2.28 6.43 11.74
CA ARG A 23 1.20 5.60 12.30
C ARG A 23 0.87 4.43 11.37
N TYR A 24 0.76 4.69 10.06
CA TYR A 24 0.54 3.64 9.08
C TYR A 24 1.66 2.59 9.10
N ASN A 25 2.92 3.03 9.11
CA ASN A 25 4.07 2.12 9.15
C ASN A 25 4.08 1.28 10.43
N GLU A 26 3.73 1.87 11.58
CA GLU A 26 3.63 1.17 12.86
C GLU A 26 2.49 0.14 12.84
N SER A 27 1.28 0.53 12.43
CA SER A 27 0.14 -0.38 12.34
C SER A 27 0.40 -1.54 11.37
N THR A 28 1.06 -1.28 10.25
CA THR A 28 1.40 -2.33 9.28
C THR A 28 2.40 -3.33 9.86
N ARG A 29 3.39 -2.87 10.62
CA ARG A 29 4.36 -3.75 11.30
C ARG A 29 3.69 -4.59 12.37
N GLU A 30 2.82 -3.99 13.18
CA GLU A 30 2.05 -4.72 14.20
C GLU A 30 1.14 -5.75 13.54
N PHE A 31 0.43 -5.39 12.47
CA PHE A 31 -0.41 -6.32 11.72
C PHE A 31 0.37 -7.54 11.22
N ILE A 32 1.53 -7.33 10.58
CA ILE A 32 2.36 -8.43 10.07
C ILE A 32 2.93 -9.28 11.22
N LYS A 33 3.25 -8.66 12.36
CA LYS A 33 3.77 -9.37 13.53
C LYS A 33 2.71 -10.24 14.21
N ASP A 34 1.49 -9.70 14.31
CA ASP A 34 0.42 -10.30 15.11
C ASP A 34 -0.48 -11.25 14.28
N ASN A 35 -0.38 -11.24 12.95
CA ASN A 35 -1.15 -12.11 12.06
C ASN A 35 -0.24 -13.04 11.26
N ASP A 36 -0.69 -14.28 11.00
CA ASP A 36 0.00 -15.18 10.08
C ASP A 36 -0.30 -14.81 8.62
N VAL A 37 0.41 -13.79 8.14
CA VAL A 37 0.30 -13.33 6.75
C VAL A 37 0.76 -14.40 5.74
N THR A 38 1.51 -15.41 6.17
CA THR A 38 1.97 -16.50 5.30
C THR A 38 0.86 -17.52 5.09
N GLU A 39 0.17 -17.89 6.17
CA GLU A 39 -1.03 -18.73 6.10
C GLU A 39 -2.13 -18.03 5.29
N ALA A 40 -2.40 -16.75 5.58
CA ALA A 40 -3.40 -15.98 4.83
C ALA A 40 -3.09 -15.87 3.32
N ALA A 41 -1.81 -15.80 2.94
CA ALA A 41 -1.42 -15.79 1.53
C ALA A 41 -1.65 -17.13 0.85
N ARG A 42 -1.43 -18.25 1.56
CA ARG A 42 -1.71 -19.60 1.05
C ARG A 42 -3.21 -19.84 0.93
N ASP A 43 -3.97 -19.40 1.92
CA ASP A 43 -5.43 -19.52 1.92
C ASP A 43 -6.09 -18.67 0.82
N ALA A 44 -5.38 -17.67 0.29
CA ALA A 44 -5.83 -16.86 -0.84
C ALA A 44 -5.53 -17.49 -2.21
N GLU A 45 -4.82 -18.62 -2.27
CA GLU A 45 -4.58 -19.33 -3.53
C GLU A 45 -5.90 -19.92 -4.06
N PRO A 46 -6.14 -19.89 -5.39
CA PRO A 46 -7.35 -20.46 -5.97
C PRO A 46 -7.42 -21.97 -5.71
N GLU A 47 -8.59 -22.46 -5.27
CA GLU A 47 -8.76 -23.87 -4.95
C GLU A 47 -9.00 -24.73 -6.20
N THR A 48 -9.40 -24.10 -7.30
CA THR A 48 -9.75 -24.80 -8.55
C THR A 48 -9.26 -24.06 -9.80
N ALA A 49 -9.02 -24.82 -10.88
CA ALA A 49 -8.69 -24.25 -12.18
C ALA A 49 -9.79 -23.34 -12.75
N ALA A 50 -11.05 -23.54 -12.36
CA ALA A 50 -12.15 -22.69 -12.77
C ALA A 50 -12.12 -21.33 -12.07
N GLU A 51 -11.74 -21.31 -10.79
CA GLU A 51 -11.55 -20.11 -9.99
C GLU A 51 -10.31 -19.32 -10.44
N GLU A 52 -9.19 -20.00 -10.67
CA GLU A 52 -7.98 -19.41 -11.25
C GLU A 52 -8.30 -18.67 -12.56
N GLN A 53 -9.00 -19.30 -13.49
CA GLN A 53 -9.43 -18.66 -14.73
C GLN A 53 -10.40 -17.48 -14.52
N GLN A 54 -11.19 -17.48 -13.46
CA GLN A 54 -12.07 -16.35 -13.15
C GLN A 54 -11.26 -15.17 -12.62
N LEU A 55 -10.29 -15.42 -11.73
CA LEU A 55 -9.38 -14.41 -11.23
C LEU A 55 -8.56 -13.78 -12.35
N GLU A 56 -7.99 -14.60 -13.25
CA GLU A 56 -7.25 -14.10 -14.42
C GLU A 56 -8.09 -13.19 -15.33
N ARG A 57 -9.34 -13.59 -15.63
CA ARG A 57 -10.24 -12.77 -16.44
C ARG A 57 -10.62 -11.48 -15.72
N ALA A 58 -10.84 -11.54 -14.41
CA ALA A 58 -11.16 -10.36 -13.61
C ALA A 58 -9.98 -9.37 -13.59
N GLU A 59 -8.75 -9.87 -13.45
CA GLU A 59 -7.54 -9.06 -13.54
C GLU A 59 -7.41 -8.39 -14.91
N GLN A 60 -7.54 -9.15 -16.00
CA GLN A 60 -7.49 -8.60 -17.37
C GLN A 60 -8.53 -7.50 -17.58
N ALA A 61 -9.78 -7.75 -17.17
CA ALA A 61 -10.86 -6.77 -17.29
C ALA A 61 -10.66 -5.53 -16.41
N GLY A 62 -9.91 -5.66 -15.30
CA GLY A 62 -9.48 -4.53 -14.48
C GLY A 62 -8.42 -3.70 -15.18
N ARG A 63 -7.37 -4.36 -15.70
CA ARG A 63 -6.26 -3.72 -16.44
C ARG A 63 -6.76 -2.96 -17.67
N GLU A 64 -7.66 -3.56 -18.45
CA GLU A 64 -8.28 -2.90 -19.63
C GLU A 64 -9.02 -1.60 -19.28
N ARG A 65 -9.52 -1.46 -18.05
CA ARG A 65 -10.23 -0.26 -17.58
C ARG A 65 -9.35 0.71 -16.81
N ALA A 66 -8.17 0.29 -16.38
CA ALA A 66 -7.22 1.16 -15.70
C ALA A 66 -6.70 2.20 -16.68
N LYS A 67 -6.45 3.42 -16.19
CA LYS A 67 -5.84 4.48 -17.01
C LYS A 67 -4.35 4.25 -17.20
N ASP A 68 -3.70 3.82 -16.12
CA ASP A 68 -2.28 3.54 -16.04
C ASP A 68 -2.08 2.39 -15.03
N GLU A 69 -0.99 1.64 -15.19
CA GLU A 69 -0.51 0.66 -14.23
C GLU A 69 0.66 1.24 -13.40
N ASP A 70 1.06 0.57 -12.33
CA ASP A 70 2.26 0.95 -11.58
C ASP A 70 3.50 0.77 -12.47
N PRO A 71 4.30 1.83 -12.73
CA PRO A 71 5.53 1.73 -13.54
C PRO A 71 6.54 0.69 -13.02
N LEU A 72 6.46 0.32 -11.75
CA LEU A 72 7.29 -0.73 -11.16
C LEU A 72 6.95 -2.13 -11.69
N LEU A 73 5.78 -2.33 -12.33
CA LEU A 73 5.42 -3.58 -13.00
C LEU A 73 6.26 -3.81 -14.27
N ASP A 74 6.58 -2.74 -15.01
CA ASP A 74 7.45 -2.81 -16.19
C ASP A 74 8.94 -2.87 -15.82
N HIS A 75 9.29 -2.39 -14.63
CA HIS A 75 10.67 -2.27 -14.15
C HIS A 75 10.85 -2.77 -12.71
N PRO A 76 10.64 -4.07 -12.45
CA PRO A 76 10.68 -4.63 -11.09
C PRO A 76 12.04 -4.47 -10.41
N GLU A 77 13.13 -4.35 -11.19
CA GLU A 77 14.49 -4.09 -10.71
C GLU A 77 14.65 -2.77 -9.94
N GLN A 78 13.67 -1.87 -10.02
CA GLN A 78 13.66 -0.60 -9.28
C GLN A 78 13.15 -0.77 -7.84
N ILE A 79 12.38 -1.82 -7.55
CA ILE A 79 11.80 -2.09 -6.23
C ILE A 79 12.92 -2.28 -5.19
N ASN A 80 13.94 -3.09 -5.51
CA ASN A 80 15.05 -3.38 -4.61
C ASN A 80 16.04 -2.21 -4.45
N ARG A 81 16.10 -1.27 -5.41
CA ARG A 81 17.03 -0.14 -5.37
C ARG A 81 16.61 0.97 -4.40
N ASN A 82 15.31 1.12 -4.16
CA ASN A 82 14.78 2.16 -3.28
C ASN A 82 14.66 1.73 -1.81
N SER A 83 15.00 0.48 -1.48
CA SER A 83 14.86 -0.09 -0.14
C SER A 83 16.08 0.18 0.78
N LYS A 84 16.81 1.28 0.56
CA LYS A 84 18.08 1.58 1.24
C LYS A 84 17.99 2.73 2.24
#